data_AF-A0A1I6PM17-F1
#
_entry.id   AF-A0A1I6PM17-F1
#
_cell.length_a   1.000
_cell.length_b   1.000
_cell.length_c   1.000
_cell.angle_alpha   90.00
_cell.angle_beta   90.00
_cell.angle_gamma   90.00
#
_symmetry.space_group_name_H-M   'P 1'
#
loop_
_entity.id
_entity.type
_entity.pdbx_description
1 polymer ?
#
loop_
_entity_poly.entity_id
_entity_poly.type
_entity_poly.pdbx_seq_one_letter_code
_entity_poly.pdbx_strand_id
1 'polypeptide(L)'
;MMRRIIWISLLAFGAGLAVQLIFCGLYVSSIINDVKLLDWLLITCYVVSERLLLGTLLFFMVAVPVGSILLQWLKQKEPLIYPAIPLGIAILITGLMGKWTDGFDWQLLFFLMSATFFFGGFWWNRIEGEHMTS
;
A
#
# COMPACT_ATOMS: atom_id res chain seq x y z
N MET A 1 21.64 -4.91 2.42
CA MET A 1 20.28 -5.48 2.53
C MET A 1 19.27 -4.46 3.05
N MET A 2 19.41 -3.96 4.29
CA MET A 2 18.43 -3.04 4.91
C MET A 2 18.14 -1.75 4.13
N ARG A 3 19.17 -1.09 3.57
CA ARG A 3 18.99 0.10 2.71
C ARG A 3 18.08 -0.15 1.50
N ARG A 4 18.14 -1.33 0.86
CA ARG A 4 17.29 -1.68 -0.28
C ARG A 4 15.84 -1.89 0.16
N ILE A 5 15.63 -2.56 1.29
CA ILE A 5 14.29 -2.78 1.85
C ILE A 5 13.62 -1.43 2.16
N ILE A 6 14.34 -0.51 2.81
CA ILE A 6 13.83 0.84 3.11
C ILE A 6 13.40 1.56 1.82
N TRP A 7 14.24 1.53 0.77
CA TRP A 7 13.91 2.13 -0.51
C TRP A 7 12.66 1.51 -1.17
N ILE A 8 12.57 0.18 -1.19
CA ILE A 8 11.41 -0.54 -1.72
C ILE A 8 10.15 -0.16 -0.93
N SER A 9 10.22 -0.13 0.40
CA SER A 9 9.09 0.26 1.25
C SER A 9 8.65 1.70 1.02
N LEU A 10 9.58 2.65 0.86
CA LEU A 10 9.24 4.05 0.59
C LEU A 10 8.60 4.23 -0.79
N LEU A 11 9.12 3.58 -1.83
CA LEU A 11 8.53 3.62 -3.17
C LEU A 11 7.13 3.00 -3.20
N ALA A 12 6.98 1.84 -2.54
CA ALA A 12 5.71 1.16 -2.39
C ALA A 12 4.68 2.00 -1.62
N PHE A 13 5.10 2.64 -0.53
CA PHE A 13 4.28 3.57 0.24
C PHE A 13 3.81 4.75 -0.63
N GLY A 14 4.73 5.39 -1.36
CA GLY A 14 4.40 6.50 -2.26
C GLY A 14 3.41 6.09 -3.36
N ALA A 15 3.57 4.89 -3.94
CA ALA A 15 2.63 4.34 -4.90
C ALA A 15 1.25 4.11 -4.27
N GLY A 16 1.20 3.58 -3.05
CA GLY A 16 -0.05 3.43 -2.29
C GLY A 16 -0.75 4.76 -2.03
N LEU A 17 -0.01 5.81 -1.65
CA LEU A 17 -0.56 7.15 -1.46
C LEU A 17 -1.09 7.76 -2.76
N ALA A 18 -0.37 7.61 -3.87
CA ALA A 18 -0.80 8.11 -5.16
C ALA A 18 -2.13 7.47 -5.57
N VAL A 19 -2.25 6.15 -5.41
CA VAL A 19 -3.49 5.43 -5.69
C VAL A 19 -4.63 5.88 -4.77
N GLN A 20 -4.36 6.05 -3.47
CA GLN A 20 -5.35 6.54 -2.51
C GLN A 20 -5.84 7.96 -2.86
N LEU A 21 -4.94 8.86 -3.26
CA LEU A 21 -5.30 10.21 -3.73
C LEU A 21 -6.20 10.18 -4.96
N ILE A 22 -5.93 9.29 -5.92
CA ILE A 22 -6.78 9.14 -7.11
C ILE A 22 -8.18 8.66 -6.70
N PHE A 23 -8.29 7.61 -5.88
CA PHE A 23 -9.59 7.09 -5.46
C PHE A 23 -10.37 8.07 -4.59
N CYS A 24 -9.72 8.75 -3.65
CA CYS A 24 -10.36 9.79 -2.84
C CYS A 24 -10.78 10.99 -3.71
N GLY A 25 -9.98 11.37 -4.70
CA GLY A 25 -10.33 12.44 -5.63
C GLY A 25 -11.55 12.10 -6.47
N LEU A 26 -11.64 10.86 -6.98
CA LEU A 26 -12.81 10.35 -7.68
C LEU A 26 -14.05 10.30 -6.77
N TYR A 27 -13.87 9.89 -5.52
CA TYR A 27 -14.94 9.89 -4.52
C TYR A 27 -15.48 11.29 -4.24
N VAL A 28 -14.60 12.27 -4.01
CA VAL A 28 -15.00 13.67 -3.81
C VAL A 28 -15.72 14.22 -5.04
N SER A 29 -15.20 13.96 -6.24
CA SER A 29 -15.85 14.35 -7.50
C SER A 29 -17.23 13.72 -7.70
N SER A 30 -17.48 12.54 -7.12
CA SER A 30 -18.78 11.88 -7.21
C SER A 30 -19.86 12.50 -6.30
N ILE A 31 -19.45 13.24 -5.27
CA ILE A 31 -20.35 13.80 -4.26
C ILE A 31 -20.58 15.29 -4.49
N ILE A 32 -19.52 16.02 -4.83
CA ILE A 32 -19.58 17.48 -4.92
C ILE A 32 -19.48 17.91 -6.37
N ASN A 33 -20.60 18.43 -6.89
CA ASN A 33 -20.65 19.04 -8.22
C ASN A 33 -20.18 20.51 -8.14
N ASP A 34 -19.50 20.98 -9.19
CA ASP A 34 -19.06 22.37 -9.38
C ASP A 34 -18.23 22.96 -8.21
N VAL A 35 -17.10 22.32 -7.91
CA VAL A 35 -16.12 22.79 -6.92
C VAL A 35 -14.89 23.36 -7.62
N LYS A 36 -14.35 24.48 -7.10
CA LYS A 36 -13.07 25.02 -7.56
C LYS A 36 -11.96 23.98 -7.33
N LEU A 37 -11.01 23.88 -8.26
CA LEU A 37 -9.93 22.88 -8.20
C LEU A 37 -9.17 22.86 -6.85
N LEU A 38 -8.94 24.02 -6.25
CA LEU A 38 -8.24 24.14 -4.98
C LEU A 38 -9.03 23.55 -3.80
N ASP A 39 -10.35 23.79 -3.77
CA ASP A 39 -11.24 23.24 -2.76
C ASP A 39 -11.38 21.72 -2.95
N TRP A 40 -11.47 21.25 -4.20
CA TRP A 40 -11.47 19.82 -4.52
C TRP A 40 -10.20 19.12 -4.00
N LEU A 41 -9.03 19.74 -4.19
CA LEU A 41 -7.75 19.20 -3.76
C LEU A 41 -7.65 19.18 -2.23
N LEU A 42 -8.08 20.26 -1.55
CA LEU A 42 -8.11 20.32 -0.10
C LEU A 42 -9.02 19.25 0.51
N ILE A 43 -10.22 19.07 -0.03
CA ILE A 43 -11.18 18.05 0.44
C ILE A 43 -10.61 16.65 0.19
N THR A 44 -10.01 16.40 -0.97
CA THR A 44 -9.35 15.13 -1.26
C THR A 44 -8.24 14.82 -0.26
N CYS A 45 -7.35 15.80 0.00
CA CYS A 45 -6.29 15.67 0.99
C CYS A 45 -6.83 15.44 2.41
N TYR A 46 -7.92 16.13 2.77
CA TYR A 46 -8.59 15.93 4.05
C TYR A 46 -9.09 14.49 4.19
N VAL A 47 -9.82 13.96 3.20
CA VAL A 47 -10.32 12.58 3.20
C VAL A 47 -9.16 11.57 3.30
N VAL A 48 -8.06 11.78 2.57
CA VAL A 48 -6.87 10.91 2.68
C VAL A 48 -6.25 10.98 4.09
N SER A 49 -6.20 12.17 4.69
CA SER A 49 -5.54 12.40 5.98
C SER A 49 -6.18 11.65 7.15
N GLU A 50 -7.49 11.39 7.10
CA GLU A 50 -8.24 10.73 8.19
C GLU A 50 -7.65 9.38 8.57
N ARG A 51 -7.19 8.62 7.58
CA ARG A 51 -6.67 7.25 7.76
C ARG A 51 -5.19 7.10 7.41
N LEU A 52 -4.55 8.18 6.97
CA LEU A 52 -3.15 8.19 6.56
C LEU A 52 -2.21 7.73 7.68
N LEU A 53 -2.37 8.26 8.90
CA LEU A 53 -1.50 7.91 10.03
C LEU A 53 -1.62 6.42 10.39
N LEU A 54 -2.84 5.92 10.49
CA LEU A 54 -3.11 4.51 10.79
C LEU A 54 -2.58 3.60 9.68
N GLY A 55 -2.84 3.93 8.40
CA GLY A 55 -2.31 3.22 7.25
C GLY A 55 -0.79 3.19 7.26
N THR A 56 -0.14 4.32 7.54
CA THR A 56 1.32 4.42 7.65
C THR A 56 1.87 3.50 8.74
N LEU A 57 1.27 3.51 9.93
CA LEU A 57 1.68 2.63 11.02
C LEU A 57 1.51 1.17 10.65
N LEU A 58 0.36 0.77 10.11
CA LEU A 58 0.10 -0.61 9.72
C LEU A 58 1.02 -1.07 8.59
N PHE A 59 1.33 -0.20 7.64
CA PHE A 59 2.25 -0.54 6.55
C PHE A 59 3.67 -0.75 7.07
N PHE A 60 4.24 0.23 7.79
CA PHE A 60 5.65 0.16 8.19
C PHE A 60 5.91 -0.72 9.40
N MET A 61 4.98 -0.83 10.34
CA MET A 61 5.17 -1.63 11.57
C MET A 61 4.70 -3.08 11.41
N VAL A 62 3.80 -3.37 10.46
CA VAL A 62 3.22 -4.71 10.30
C VAL A 62 3.47 -5.27 8.90
N ALA A 63 2.93 -4.63 7.86
CA ALA A 63 2.96 -5.19 6.51
C ALA A 63 4.38 -5.36 5.96
N VAL A 64 5.25 -4.35 6.12
CA VAL A 64 6.64 -4.37 5.67
C VAL A 64 7.47 -5.41 6.44
N PRO A 65 7.46 -5.48 7.78
CA PRO A 65 8.19 -6.52 8.51
C PRO A 65 7.71 -7.94 8.17
N VAL A 66 6.40 -8.18 8.20
CA VAL A 66 5.83 -9.51 7.91
C VAL A 66 6.10 -9.89 6.45
N GLY A 67 5.85 -8.98 5.52
CA GLY A 67 6.14 -9.17 4.10
C GLY A 67 7.62 -9.44 3.83
N SER A 68 8.52 -8.69 4.45
CA SER A 68 9.97 -8.89 4.29
C SER A 68 10.40 -10.28 4.80
N ILE A 69 9.86 -10.75 5.91
CA ILE A 69 10.17 -12.08 6.46
C ILE A 69 9.66 -13.16 5.49
N LEU A 70 8.39 -13.09 5.08
CA LEU A 70 7.80 -14.09 4.20
C LEU A 70 8.49 -14.13 2.83
N LEU A 71 8.76 -12.97 2.22
CA LEU A 71 9.39 -12.88 0.91
C LEU A 71 10.87 -13.27 0.92
N GLN A 72 11.58 -13.16 2.05
CA GLN A 72 12.95 -13.68 2.18
C GLN A 72 13.02 -15.20 2.13
N TRP A 73 11.95 -15.87 2.56
CA TRP A 73 11.90 -17.34 2.66
C TRP A 73 11.42 -17.99 1.36
N LEU A 74 10.87 -17.21 0.44
CA LEU A 74 10.47 -17.68 -0.88
C LEU A 74 11.69 -17.93 -1.76
N LYS A 75 11.87 -19.18 -2.16
CA LYS A 75 12.82 -19.61 -3.21
C LYS A 75 12.13 -19.81 -4.55
N GLN A 76 10.98 -19.19 -4.76
CA GLN A 76 10.12 -19.48 -5.91
C GLN A 76 10.52 -18.66 -7.14
N LYS A 77 10.52 -19.33 -8.30
CA LYS A 77 10.78 -18.74 -9.62
C LYS A 77 9.55 -18.03 -10.23
N GLU A 78 8.42 -18.04 -9.53
CA GLU A 78 7.16 -17.53 -10.07
C GLU A 78 6.95 -16.06 -9.70
N PRO A 79 6.88 -15.14 -10.69
CA PRO A 79 6.85 -13.70 -10.44
C PRO A 79 5.56 -13.25 -9.75
N LEU A 80 4.45 -13.96 -9.97
CA LEU A 80 3.12 -13.59 -9.47
C LEU A 80 2.95 -13.79 -7.96
N ILE A 81 3.77 -14.64 -7.34
CA ILE A 81 3.62 -14.96 -5.91
C ILE A 81 4.12 -13.83 -5.02
N TYR A 82 5.14 -13.10 -5.48
CA TYR A 82 5.75 -11.98 -4.75
C TYR A 82 4.80 -10.80 -4.49
N PRO A 83 3.93 -10.36 -5.42
CA PRO A 83 2.87 -9.40 -5.13
C PRO A 83 1.64 -10.01 -4.45
N ALA A 84 1.32 -11.28 -4.70
CA ALA A 84 0.14 -11.92 -4.13
C ALA A 84 0.21 -12.11 -2.61
N ILE A 85 1.38 -12.46 -2.06
CA ILE A 85 1.55 -12.66 -0.62
C ILE A 85 1.34 -11.36 0.17
N PRO A 86 2.04 -10.25 -0.15
CA PRO A 86 1.80 -8.96 0.49
C PRO A 86 0.36 -8.45 0.34
N LEU A 87 -0.29 -8.70 -0.81
CA LEU A 87 -1.71 -8.39 -0.98
C LEU A 87 -2.59 -9.16 0.02
N GLY A 88 -2.31 -10.46 0.21
CA GLY A 88 -2.99 -11.26 1.22
C GLY A 88 -2.80 -10.70 2.64
N ILE A 89 -1.59 -10.21 2.95
CA ILE A 89 -1.30 -9.53 4.23
C ILE A 89 -2.15 -8.26 4.36
N ALA A 90 -2.27 -7.42 3.32
CA ALA A 90 -3.11 -6.22 3.37
C ALA A 90 -4.58 -6.56 3.61
N ILE A 91 -5.13 -7.56 2.91
CA ILE A 91 -6.53 -7.99 3.09
C ILE A 91 -6.75 -8.49 4.53
N LEU A 92 -5.82 -9.28 5.06
CA LEU A 92 -5.88 -9.76 6.45
C LEU A 92 -5.81 -8.60 7.45
N ILE A 93 -4.86 -7.67 7.29
CA ILE A 93 -4.72 -6.50 8.18
C ILE A 93 -6.00 -5.67 8.16
N THR A 94 -6.52 -5.32 6.99
CA THR A 94 -7.73 -4.50 6.88
C THR A 94 -8.97 -5.23 7.40
N GLY A 95 -9.11 -6.52 7.10
CA GLY A 95 -10.22 -7.34 7.59
C GLY A 95 -10.21 -7.52 9.11
N LEU A 96 -9.02 -7.66 9.72
CA LEU A 96 -8.87 -7.68 11.17
C LEU A 96 -9.15 -6.31 11.77
N MET A 97 -8.64 -5.22 11.17
CA MET A 97 -8.88 -3.87 11.67
C MET A 97 -10.35 -3.45 11.60
N GLY A 98 -11.11 -3.94 10.62
CA GLY A 98 -12.55 -3.71 10.55
C GLY A 98 -13.36 -4.26 11.74
N LYS A 99 -12.75 -5.08 12.62
CA LYS A 99 -13.34 -5.47 13.91
C LYS A 99 -13.12 -4.44 15.03
N TRP A 100 -12.11 -3.59 14.88
CA TRP A 100 -11.66 -2.61 15.88
C TRP A 100 -12.06 -1.18 15.52
N THR A 101 -12.14 -0.87 14.23
CA THR A 101 -12.83 0.30 13.71
C THR A 101 -14.29 -0.06 13.50
N ASP A 102 -15.24 0.83 13.81
CA ASP A 102 -16.71 0.62 13.73
C ASP A 102 -17.24 0.35 12.30
N GLY A 103 -16.63 -0.58 11.56
CA GLY A 103 -16.91 -0.91 10.18
C GLY A 103 -15.67 -1.13 9.32
N PHE A 104 -15.94 -1.49 8.06
CA PHE A 104 -14.92 -1.68 7.04
C PHE A 104 -14.39 -0.35 6.52
N ASP A 105 -13.09 -0.12 6.71
CA ASP A 105 -12.41 1.07 6.25
C ASP A 105 -11.86 0.88 4.83
N TRP A 106 -12.62 1.37 3.85
CA TRP A 106 -12.26 1.29 2.44
C TRP A 106 -10.97 2.08 2.12
N GLN A 107 -10.74 3.21 2.79
CA GLN A 107 -9.55 4.04 2.56
C GLN A 107 -8.29 3.26 2.96
N LEU A 108 -8.36 2.62 4.13
CA LEU A 108 -7.29 1.76 4.63
C LEU A 108 -7.05 0.57 3.71
N LEU A 109 -8.11 -0.03 3.16
CA LEU A 109 -8.01 -1.12 2.18
C LEU A 109 -7.22 -0.69 0.94
N PHE A 110 -7.67 0.35 0.23
CA PHE A 110 -7.05 0.73 -1.04
C PHE A 110 -5.61 1.16 -0.85
N PHE A 111 -5.33 1.89 0.23
CA PHE A 111 -3.96 2.27 0.58
C PHE A 111 -3.08 1.04 0.82
N LEU A 112 -3.46 0.14 1.74
CA LEU A 112 -2.63 -1.02 2.10
C LEU A 112 -2.51 -2.02 0.95
N MET A 113 -3.59 -2.30 0.21
CA MET A 113 -3.55 -3.20 -0.94
C MET A 113 -2.59 -2.69 -2.01
N SER A 114 -2.70 -1.41 -2.37
CA SER A 114 -1.83 -0.82 -3.39
C SER A 114 -0.39 -0.81 -2.92
N ALA A 115 -0.13 -0.32 -1.71
CA ALA A 115 1.22 -0.26 -1.15
C ALA A 115 1.87 -1.65 -1.07
N THR A 116 1.14 -2.66 -0.59
CA THR A 116 1.67 -4.04 -0.48
C THR A 116 1.88 -4.70 -1.84
N PHE A 117 0.99 -4.48 -2.81
CA PHE A 117 1.19 -4.96 -4.18
C PHE A 117 2.49 -4.43 -4.78
N PHE A 118 2.72 -3.11 -4.71
CA PHE A 118 3.96 -2.50 -5.20
C PHE A 118 5.18 -2.97 -4.40
N PHE A 119 5.05 -3.15 -3.08
CA PHE A 119 6.13 -3.72 -2.26
C PHE A 119 6.57 -5.09 -2.76
N GLY A 120 5.62 -5.99 -3.03
CA GLY A 120 5.90 -7.31 -3.57
C GLY A 120 6.50 -7.28 -4.98
N GLY A 121 5.98 -6.42 -5.86
CA GLY A 121 6.52 -6.23 -7.21
C GLY A 121 7.95 -5.70 -7.22
N PHE A 122 8.26 -4.69 -6.41
CA PHE A 122 9.61 -4.16 -6.27
C PHE A 122 10.56 -5.16 -5.60
N TRP A 123 10.05 -6.02 -4.71
CA TRP A 123 10.83 -7.11 -4.13
C TRP A 123 11.23 -8.14 -5.18
N TRP A 124 10.33 -8.52 -6.08
CA TRP A 124 10.64 -9.40 -7.21
C TRP A 124 11.74 -8.81 -8.10
N ASN A 125 11.61 -7.54 -8.49
CA ASN A 125 12.60 -6.85 -9.31
C ASN A 125 13.99 -6.82 -8.66
N ARG A 126 14.06 -6.82 -7.32
CA ARG A 126 15.32 -6.95 -6.58
C ARG A 126 15.99 -8.31 -6.80
N ILE A 127 15.20 -9.39 -6.72
CA ILE A 127 15.70 -10.77 -6.88
C ILE A 127 16.14 -10.99 -8.33
N GLU A 128 15.33 -10.56 -9.30
CA GLU A 128 15.64 -10.71 -10.72
C GLU A 128 16.89 -9.91 -11.11
N GLY A 129 17.02 -8.66 -10.62
CA GLY A 129 18.22 -7.84 -10.84
C GLY A 129 19.49 -8.41 -10.19
N GLU A 130 19.38 -9.13 -9.07
CA GLU A 130 20.51 -9.84 -8.46
C GLU A 130 20.93 -11.05 -9.31
N HIS A 131 19.98 -11.79 -9.89
CA HIS A 131 20.26 -12.94 -10.78
C HIS A 131 20.90 -12.57 -12.12
N MET A 132 20.62 -11.39 -12.69
CA MET A 132 21.25 -10.97 -13.96
C MET A 132 22.71 -10.51 -13.79
N THR A 133 23.13 -10.20 -12.56
CA THR A 133 24.48 -9.69 -12.24
C THR A 133 25.44 -10.76 -11.71
N SER A 134 24.96 -11.98 -11.48
CA SER A 134 25.73 -13.15 -11.03
C SER A 134 26.02 -14.11 -12.16
#